data_AF-A0A0G2ADG2-F1
#
_entry.id   AF-A0A0G2ADG2-F1
#
_cell.length_a   1.000
_cell.length_b   1.000
_cell.length_c   1.000
_cell.angle_alpha   90.00
_cell.angle_beta   90.00
_cell.angle_gamma   90.00
#
_symmetry.space_group_name_H-M   'P 1'
#
loop_
_entity.id
_entity.type
_entity.pdbx_description
1 polymer ?
#
loop_
_entity_poly.entity_id
_entity_poly.type
_entity_poly.pdbx_seq_one_letter_code
_entity_poly.pdbx_strand_id
1 'polypeptide(L)'
;MSGIIAKKVGMSRIFLEDGEAVAVTYLQVQPNTIVRTKTEGKDGYNAVVLGIEPKKWRTRKGKEHVRYRAQKEWRMESLEGMEPASRKKDRCAFSCTA
;
A
#
# COMPACT_ATOMS: atom_id res chain seq x y z
N MET A 1 8.05 6.27 -9.43
CA MET A 1 6.63 6.39 -9.00
C MET A 1 6.36 5.38 -7.89
N SER A 2 5.84 5.79 -6.72
CA SER A 2 5.62 4.88 -5.59
C SER A 2 4.24 4.23 -5.65
N GLY A 3 4.15 2.91 -5.50
CA GLY A 3 2.87 2.21 -5.45
C GLY A 3 2.13 2.30 -4.10
N ILE A 4 0.86 1.90 -4.14
CA ILE A 4 -0.06 1.78 -3.01
C ILE A 4 -0.62 0.36 -3.04
N ILE A 5 -0.79 -0.27 -1.88
CA ILE A 5 -1.50 -1.56 -1.79
C ILE A 5 -2.98 -1.27 -1.55
N ALA A 6 -3.83 -1.80 -2.42
CA ALA A 6 -5.28 -1.69 -2.31
C ALA A 6 -5.94 -3.07 -2.47
N LYS A 7 -7.12 -3.23 -1.88
CA LYS A 7 -7.96 -4.42 -2.03
C LYS A 7 -9.07 -4.12 -3.04
N LYS A 8 -9.22 -4.99 -4.05
CA LYS A 8 -10.37 -4.92 -4.97
C LYS A 8 -11.64 -5.28 -4.20
N VAL A 9 -12.58 -4.33 -4.12
CA VAL A 9 -13.87 -4.51 -3.43
C VAL A 9 -14.91 -5.04 -4.39
N GLY A 10 -14.97 -4.47 -5.59
CA GLY A 10 -15.98 -4.82 -6.58
C GLY A 10 -15.85 -3.98 -7.84
N MET A 11 -16.77 -4.20 -8.76
CA MET A 11 -16.90 -3.46 -10.00
C MET A 11 -18.32 -2.93 -10.12
N SER A 12 -18.48 -1.76 -10.70
CA SER A 12 -19.76 -1.15 -11.01
C SER A 12 -19.65 -0.36 -12.30
N ARG A 13 -20.70 0.39 -12.63
CA ARG A 13 -20.70 1.36 -13.72
C ARG A 13 -21.19 2.71 -13.19
N ILE A 14 -20.60 3.77 -13.70
CA ILE A 14 -21.09 5.14 -13.53
C ILE A 14 -21.72 5.55 -14.84
N PHE A 15 -22.92 6.12 -14.78
CA PHE A 15 -23.56 6.73 -15.94
C PHE A 15 -23.15 8.18 -16.00
N LEU A 16 -22.58 8.59 -17.13
CA LEU A 16 -22.26 9.98 -17.43
C LEU A 16 -23.53 10.74 -17.83
N GLU A 17 -23.46 12.07 -17.84
CA GLU A 17 -24.59 12.93 -18.22
C GLU A 17 -25.06 12.67 -19.66
N ASP A 18 -24.14 12.25 -20.54
CA ASP A 18 -24.40 11.87 -21.93
C ASP A 18 -25.07 10.48 -22.09
N GLY A 19 -25.35 9.78 -20.98
CA GLY A 19 -25.97 8.45 -20.98
C GLY A 19 -25.00 7.28 -21.18
N GLU A 20 -23.72 7.54 -21.41
CA GLU A 20 -22.69 6.51 -21.51
C GLU A 20 -22.43 5.81 -20.17
N ALA A 21 -22.27 4.49 -20.21
CA ALA A 21 -21.97 3.66 -19.04
C ALA A 21 -20.48 3.33 -18.96
N VAL A 22 -19.78 3.93 -18.01
CA VAL A 22 -18.34 3.72 -17.79
C VAL A 22 -18.13 2.68 -16.69
N ALA A 23 -17.41 1.59 -17.01
CA ALA A 23 -17.07 0.56 -16.03
C ALA A 23 -16.01 1.09 -15.05
N VAL A 24 -16.27 0.96 -13.75
CA VAL A 24 -15.37 1.39 -12.68
C VAL A 24 -15.08 0.25 -11.72
N THR A 25 -13.85 0.21 -11.20
CA THR A 25 -13.47 -0.71 -10.13
C THR A 25 -13.34 0.04 -8.82
N TYR A 26 -14.02 -0.44 -7.78
CA TYR A 26 -13.84 0.07 -6.43
C TYR A 26 -12.63 -0.58 -5.77
N LEU A 27 -11.64 0.24 -5.44
CA LEU A 27 -10.45 -0.16 -4.70
C LEU A 27 -10.51 0.44 -3.28
N GLN A 28 -10.44 -0.43 -2.27
CA GLN A 28 -10.32 0.01 -0.88
C GLN A 28 -8.84 0.12 -0.52
N VAL A 29 -8.44 1.33 -0.12
CA VAL A 29 -7.08 1.60 0.36
C VAL A 29 -7.09 1.54 1.88
N GLN A 30 -6.43 0.53 2.42
CA GLN A 30 -6.15 0.46 3.86
C GLN A 30 -4.88 1.27 4.18
N PRO A 31 -4.66 1.65 5.46
CA PRO A 31 -3.45 2.35 5.85
C PRO A 31 -2.20 1.52 5.48
N ASN A 32 -1.43 2.06 4.54
CA ASN A 32 -0.16 1.49 4.09
C ASN A 32 0.97 2.05 4.94
N THR A 33 1.68 1.18 5.65
CA THR A 33 2.81 1.55 6.50
C THR A 33 4.11 1.15 5.83
N ILE A 34 5.10 2.04 5.84
CA ILE A 34 6.46 1.71 5.42
C ILE A 34 7.11 0.83 6.50
N VAL A 35 7.37 -0.44 6.16
CA VAL A 35 7.93 -1.44 7.09
C VAL A 35 9.44 -1.37 7.12
N ARG A 36 10.05 -1.31 5.94
CA ARG A 36 11.50 -1.30 5.75
C ARG A 36 11.85 -0.61 4.45
N THR A 37 12.94 0.14 4.49
CA THR A 37 13.61 0.67 3.30
C THR A 37 14.86 -0.17 3.05
N LYS A 38 15.01 -0.68 1.82
CA LYS A 38 16.21 -1.35 1.33
C LYS A 38 17.05 -0.32 0.58
N THR A 39 18.34 -0.32 0.86
CA THR A 39 19.32 0.58 0.25
C THR A 39 20.34 -0.22 -0.53
N GLU A 40 20.88 0.38 -1.60
CA GLU A 40 21.91 -0.24 -2.45
C GLU A 40 23.10 -0.79 -1.67
N GLY A 41 23.60 -0.05 -0.66
CA GLY A 41 24.78 -0.48 0.10
C GLY A 41 24.60 -1.75 0.93
N LYS A 42 23.36 -2.10 1.34
CA LYS A 42 23.10 -3.29 2.17
C LYS A 42 22.41 -4.42 1.41
N ASP A 43 21.49 -4.06 0.53
CA ASP A 43 20.57 -5.00 -0.13
C ASP A 43 20.78 -5.07 -1.66
N GLY A 44 21.70 -4.28 -2.22
CA GLY A 44 22.06 -4.29 -3.65
C GLY A 44 21.12 -3.53 -4.58
N TYR A 45 20.02 -2.97 -4.06
CA TYR A 45 19.10 -2.10 -4.80
C TYR A 45 18.27 -1.24 -3.84
N ASN A 46 17.78 -0.12 -4.36
CA ASN A 46 16.86 0.76 -3.64
C ASN A 46 15.41 0.25 -3.78
N ALA A 47 14.77 -0.05 -2.65
CA ALA A 47 13.37 -0.44 -2.64
C ALA A 47 12.68 -0.12 -1.31
N VAL A 48 11.36 0.03 -1.39
CA VAL A 48 10.51 0.30 -0.23
C VAL A 48 9.56 -0.86 -0.03
N VAL A 49 9.51 -1.37 1.20
CA VAL A 49 8.61 -2.43 1.61
C VAL A 49 7.41 -1.83 2.32
N LEU A 50 6.25 -1.95 1.69
CA LEU A 50 4.96 -1.52 2.24
C LEU A 50 4.23 -2.71 2.87
N GLY A 51 3.61 -2.47 4.02
CA GLY A 51 2.83 -3.47 4.75
C GLY A 51 1.41 -2.99 5.04
N ILE A 52 0.45 -3.92 4.98
CA ILE A 52 -0.95 -3.72 5.33
C ILE A 52 -1.40 -4.66 6.46
N GLU A 53 -2.48 -4.27 7.15
CA GLU A 53 -3.11 -5.00 8.26
C GLU A 53 -2.09 -5.45 9.34
N PRO A 54 -1.55 -4.50 10.13
CA PRO A 54 -0.60 -4.84 11.20
C PRO A 54 -1.31 -5.62 12.32
N LYS A 55 -0.83 -6.84 12.60
CA LYS A 55 -1.25 -7.68 13.72
C LYS A 55 -0.14 -7.73 14.76
N LYS A 56 -0.45 -7.22 15.95
CA LYS A 56 0.43 -7.30 17.13
C LYS A 56 0.35 -8.70 17.73
N TRP A 57 1.50 -9.26 18.10
CA TRP A 57 1.58 -10.50 18.84
C TRP A 57 2.71 -10.42 19.87
N ARG A 58 2.57 -11.17 20.97
CA ARG A 58 3.56 -11.19 22.05
C ARG A 58 4.22 -12.56 22.10
N THR A 59 5.54 -12.57 22.21
CA THR A 59 6.28 -13.81 22.48
C THR A 59 6.15 -14.17 23.95
N ARG A 60 6.37 -15.45 24.30
CA ARG A 60 6.45 -15.93 25.69
C ARG A 60 7.37 -15.09 26.60
N LYS A 61 8.41 -14.46 26.03
CA LYS A 61 9.35 -13.55 26.72
C LYS A 61 8.87 -12.09 26.79
N GLY A 62 7.59 -11.80 26.56
CA GLY A 62 6.99 -10.47 26.71
C GLY A 62 7.25 -9.46 25.57
N LYS A 63 8.16 -9.77 24.64
CA LYS A 63 8.48 -8.91 23.48
C LYS A 63 7.26 -8.77 22.55
N GLU A 64 6.90 -7.54 22.23
CA GLU A 64 5.84 -7.20 21.28
C GLU A 64 6.41 -7.12 19.86
N HIS A 65 5.81 -7.87 18.94
CA HIS A 65 6.16 -7.88 17.53
C HIS A 65 4.94 -7.49 16.69
N VAL A 66 5.18 -6.75 15.61
CA VAL A 66 4.16 -6.42 14.62
C VAL A 66 4.40 -7.28 13.38
N ARG A 67 3.40 -8.09 13.01
CA ARG A 67 3.40 -8.85 11.76
C ARG A 67 2.38 -8.22 10.81
N TYR A 68 2.78 -7.94 9.59
CA TYR A 68 1.85 -7.47 8.54
C TYR A 68 1.28 -8.68 7.80
N ARG A 69 0.01 -8.61 7.40
CA ARG A 69 -0.63 -9.72 6.66
C ARG A 69 -0.05 -9.86 5.26
N ALA A 70 0.13 -8.73 4.57
CA ALA A 70 0.76 -8.67 3.27
C ALA A 70 1.85 -7.60 3.27
N GLN A 71 2.96 -7.93 2.61
CA GLN A 71 4.09 -7.04 2.38
C GLN A 71 4.43 -7.08 0.90
N LYS A 72 4.63 -5.92 0.30
CA LYS A 72 5.05 -5.81 -1.10
C LYS A 72 6.20 -4.83 -1.23
N GLU A 73 7.09 -5.14 -2.16
CA GLU A 73 8.29 -4.37 -2.42
C GLU A 73 8.10 -3.57 -3.70
N TRP A 74 8.43 -2.28 -3.66
CA TRP A 74 8.55 -1.42 -4.84
C TRP A 74 9.99 -0.97 -4.99
N ARG A 75 10.60 -1.28 -6.13
CA ARG A 75 11.90 -0.74 -6.50
C ARG A 75 11.77 0.75 -6.82
N MET A 76 12.71 1.53 -6.35
CA MET A 76 12.74 2.99 -6.49
C MET A 76 14.14 3.43 -6.87
N GLU A 77 14.25 4.56 -7.56
CA GLU A 77 15.54 5.20 -7.85
C GLU A 77 15.92 6.21 -6.76
N SER A 78 14.94 6.83 -6.09
CA SER A 78 15.15 7.77 -4.98
C SER A 78 14.36 7.36 -3.73
N LEU A 79 14.98 7.54 -2.56
CA LEU A 79 14.44 7.20 -1.24
C LEU A 79 14.07 8.45 -0.40
N GLU A 80 14.11 9.64 -1.00
CA GLU A 80 13.85 10.90 -0.32
C GLU A 80 12.43 10.94 0.25
N GLY A 81 12.32 11.19 1.56
CA GLY A 81 11.03 11.31 2.27
C GLY A 81 10.37 10.01 2.74
N MET A 82 11.01 8.84 2.60
CA MET A 82 10.45 7.56 3.07
C MET A 82 11.04 7.12 4.40
N GLU A 83 10.52 7.72 5.47
CA GLU A 83 10.84 7.31 6.83
C GLU A 83 10.06 6.04 7.24
N PRO A 84 10.71 5.05 7.88
CA PRO A 84 10.02 3.88 8.44
C PRO A 84 8.93 4.32 9.41
N ALA A 85 7.78 3.63 9.40
CA ALA A 85 6.57 3.92 10.19
C ALA A 85 5.72 5.13 9.75
N SER A 86 6.11 5.89 8.73
CA SER A 86 5.19 6.85 8.10
C SER A 86 4.02 6.10 7.44
N ARG A 87 2.81 6.66 7.59
CA ARG A 87 1.58 6.13 6.95
C ARG A 87 1.26 6.96 5.72
N LYS A 88 1.04 6.30 4.58
CA LYS A 88 0.43 6.99 3.44
C LYS A 88 -1.06 7.17 3.70
N LYS A 89 -1.51 8.43 3.81
CA LYS A 89 -2.92 8.80 3.93
C LYS A 89 -3.45 9.17 2.55
N ASP A 90 -3.96 8.18 1.83
CA ASP A 90 -4.68 8.42 0.59
C ASP A 90 -6.16 8.12 0.83
N ARG A 91 -7.00 9.15 0.71
CA ARG A 91 -8.45 9.03 0.90
C ARG A 91 -8.99 8.06 -0.14
N CYS A 92 -9.74 7.06 0.32
CA CYS A 92 -10.44 6.10 -0.51
C CYS A 92 -11.28 6.79 -1.59
N ALA A 93 -10.92 6.58 -2.86
CA ALA A 93 -11.80 6.30 -4.01
C ALA A 93 -11.02 6.55 -5.30
N PHE A 94 -10.33 5.53 -5.81
CA PHE A 94 -9.82 5.55 -7.19
C PHE A 94 -10.83 4.85 -8.09
N SER A 95 -11.52 5.61 -8.93
CA SER A 95 -12.23 5.09 -10.10
C SER A 95 -11.21 4.82 -11.19
N CYS A 96 -10.65 3.61 -11.20
CA CYS A 96 -9.82 3.19 -12.32
C CYS A 96 -10.76 2.76 -13.45
N THR A 97 -10.91 3.62 -14.45
CA THR A 97 -11.46 3.25 -15.76
C THR A 97 -10.39 2.43 -16.48
N ALA A 98 -10.76 1.25 -16.98
CA ALA A 98 -9.85 0.41 -17.76
C ALA A 98 -9.67 0.99 -19.17
#